data_AF-A0A352SQW7-F1
#
_entry.id   AF-A0A352SQW7-F1
#
_cell.length_a   1.000
_cell.length_b   1.000
_cell.length_c   1.000
_cell.angle_alpha   90.00
_cell.angle_beta   90.00
_cell.angle_gamma   90.00
#
_symmetry.space_group_name_H-M   'P 1'
#
loop_
_entity.id
_entity.type
_entity.pdbx_description
1 polymer ?
#
loop_
_entity_poly.entity_id
_entity_poly.type
_entity_poly.pdbx_seq_one_letter_code
_entity_poly.pdbx_strand_id
1 'polypeptide(L)'
;MMQQSIYETEFAARPRYTTLADSCTCDVAIVGGGLTGISAALTLAEAGFSVAVLEAGPIGTGGSGRNGGHVCQGWSSDFIKIQKQLAPADADIAWDAGMAAVDLVTERVRKYDIDCDLTFGYLHAALHKRHMDELDEMQAEWEARGYQHFSRLDGKTALDDHIGSNAYVGALHDTGCGHMQPLKYLHGLAAAATRAGAQIFEDSPVQ
;
A
#
# COMPACT_ATOMS: atom_id res chain seq x y z
N MET A 1 -5.35 -27.48 -5.13
CA MET A 1 -6.25 -26.40 -4.68
C MET A 1 -5.45 -25.11 -4.67
N MET A 2 -5.90 -24.06 -5.35
CA MET A 2 -5.32 -22.74 -5.15
C MET A 2 -5.64 -22.30 -3.71
N GLN A 3 -4.60 -21.98 -2.95
CA GLN A 3 -4.73 -21.58 -1.55
C GLN A 3 -5.32 -20.16 -1.51
N GLN A 4 -6.54 -20.03 -1.01
CA GLN A 4 -7.18 -18.73 -0.84
C GLN A 4 -6.46 -17.94 0.25
N SER A 5 -6.20 -16.66 0.00
CA SER A 5 -5.69 -15.75 1.02
C SER A 5 -6.77 -15.43 2.06
N ILE A 6 -6.34 -14.99 3.25
CA ILE A 6 -7.27 -14.54 4.30
C ILE A 6 -8.17 -13.39 3.79
N TYR A 7 -7.60 -12.47 3.02
CA TYR A 7 -8.32 -11.35 2.42
C TYR A 7 -9.40 -11.77 1.42
N GLU A 8 -9.16 -12.82 0.64
CA GLU A 8 -10.21 -13.38 -0.24
C GLU A 8 -11.34 -14.05 0.52
N THR A 9 -11.04 -14.60 1.71
CA THR A 9 -12.04 -15.23 2.58
C THR A 9 -12.93 -14.17 3.24
N GLU A 10 -12.32 -13.09 3.75
CA GLU A 10 -13.00 -11.97 4.39
C GLU A 10 -13.80 -11.11 3.39
N PHE A 11 -13.37 -11.07 2.14
CA PHE A 11 -14.02 -10.32 1.06
C PHE A 11 -14.52 -11.25 -0.07
N ALA A 12 -15.26 -12.28 0.32
CA ALA A 12 -15.74 -13.32 -0.60
C ALA A 12 -16.69 -12.79 -1.70
N ALA A 13 -17.61 -11.89 -1.33
CA ALA A 13 -18.61 -11.31 -2.23
C ALA A 13 -18.11 -10.06 -2.98
N ARG A 14 -16.86 -10.09 -3.44
CA ARG A 14 -16.24 -8.97 -4.16
C ARG A 14 -16.86 -8.76 -5.55
N PRO A 15 -16.93 -7.51 -6.03
CA PRO A 15 -17.38 -7.21 -7.38
C PRO A 15 -16.59 -7.95 -8.45
N ARG A 16 -17.25 -8.23 -9.57
CA ARG A 16 -16.64 -8.77 -10.79
C ARG A 16 -16.88 -7.80 -11.93
N TYR A 17 -15.94 -7.76 -12.86
CA TYR A 17 -16.03 -6.94 -14.05
C TYR A 17 -16.31 -7.82 -15.27
N THR A 18 -16.83 -7.21 -16.33
CA THR A 18 -17.17 -7.93 -17.55
C THR A 18 -15.93 -8.40 -18.29
N THR A 19 -16.04 -9.50 -19.03
CA THR A 19 -15.00 -9.91 -19.99
C THR A 19 -15.09 -9.09 -21.27
N LEU A 20 -13.95 -8.70 -21.84
CA LEU A 20 -13.92 -8.06 -23.16
C LEU A 20 -14.33 -9.10 -24.21
N ALA A 21 -15.45 -8.85 -24.89
CA ALA A 21 -15.99 -9.81 -25.86
C ALA A 21 -15.16 -9.87 -27.16
N ASP A 22 -14.83 -8.70 -27.72
CA ASP A 22 -14.08 -8.57 -28.97
C ASP A 22 -12.97 -7.51 -28.81
N SER A 23 -13.25 -6.28 -29.23
CA SER A 23 -12.33 -5.15 -29.17
C SER A 23 -13.02 -3.92 -28.60
N CYS A 24 -12.24 -3.04 -27.98
CA CYS A 24 -12.67 -1.72 -27.56
C CYS A 24 -11.70 -0.67 -28.12
N THR A 25 -12.15 0.58 -28.20
CA THR A 25 -11.31 1.72 -28.56
C THR A 25 -11.18 2.61 -27.34
N CYS A 26 -9.95 2.98 -27.00
CA CYS A 26 -9.61 3.84 -25.88
C CYS A 26 -8.38 4.68 -26.24
N ASP A 27 -8.13 5.75 -25.48
CA ASP A 27 -6.92 6.55 -25.60
C ASP A 27 -5.73 5.82 -24.96
N VAL A 28 -5.98 5.11 -23.86
CA VAL A 28 -4.96 4.38 -23.10
C VAL A 28 -5.46 2.98 -22.74
N ALA A 29 -4.72 1.96 -23.17
CA ALA A 29 -4.89 0.58 -22.74
C ALA A 29 -3.88 0.23 -21.63
N ILE A 30 -4.36 -0.29 -20.50
CA ILE A 30 -3.56 -0.71 -19.34
C ILE A 30 -3.63 -2.23 -19.24
N VAL A 31 -2.46 -2.87 -19.17
CA VAL A 31 -2.34 -4.32 -19.00
C VAL A 31 -2.07 -4.63 -17.54
N GLY A 32 -3.03 -5.28 -16.88
CA GLY A 32 -2.98 -5.67 -15.47
C GLY A 32 -3.87 -4.82 -14.56
N GLY A 33 -4.78 -5.48 -13.85
CA GLY A 33 -5.71 -4.92 -12.86
C GLY A 33 -5.16 -4.91 -11.43
N GLY A 34 -3.85 -4.78 -11.26
CA GLY A 34 -3.21 -4.61 -9.95
C GLY A 34 -3.31 -3.17 -9.43
N LEU A 35 -2.74 -2.91 -8.24
CA LEU A 35 -2.75 -1.58 -7.61
C LEU A 35 -2.17 -0.49 -8.52
N THR A 36 -1.07 -0.77 -9.20
CA THR A 36 -0.43 0.16 -10.12
C THR A 36 -1.34 0.46 -11.33
N GLY A 37 -1.86 -0.59 -11.98
CA GLY A 37 -2.72 -0.44 -13.16
C GLY A 37 -4.02 0.29 -12.85
N ILE A 38 -4.69 -0.10 -11.76
CA ILE A 38 -5.94 0.54 -11.33
C ILE A 38 -5.72 1.97 -10.84
N SER A 39 -4.60 2.24 -10.14
CA SER A 39 -4.24 3.61 -9.75
C SER A 39 -3.98 4.50 -10.96
N ALA A 40 -3.29 3.99 -11.99
CA ALA A 40 -3.06 4.71 -13.23
C ALA A 40 -4.37 4.95 -13.98
N ALA A 41 -5.24 3.93 -14.05
CA ALA A 41 -6.55 4.02 -14.70
C ALA A 41 -7.41 5.11 -14.05
N LEU A 42 -7.46 5.15 -12.72
CA LEU A 42 -8.17 6.18 -11.98
C LEU A 42 -7.64 7.58 -12.32
N THR A 43 -6.33 7.79 -12.19
CA THR A 43 -5.71 9.10 -12.47
C THR A 43 -5.97 9.56 -13.91
N LEU A 44 -5.84 8.67 -14.89
CA LEU A 44 -6.05 8.99 -16.30
C LEU A 44 -7.54 9.25 -16.63
N ALA A 45 -8.44 8.45 -16.06
CA ALA A 45 -9.88 8.66 -16.25
C ALA A 45 -10.33 10.00 -15.62
N GLU A 46 -9.81 10.37 -14.45
CA GLU A 46 -10.07 11.70 -13.84
C GLU A 46 -9.53 12.86 -14.69
N ALA A 47 -8.46 12.62 -15.45
CA ALA A 47 -7.93 13.59 -16.42
C ALA A 47 -8.74 13.63 -17.74
N GLY A 48 -9.79 12.82 -17.88
CA GLY A 48 -10.72 12.82 -19.02
C GLY A 48 -10.32 11.91 -20.18
N PHE A 49 -9.32 11.05 -20.02
CA PHE A 49 -8.96 10.06 -21.03
C PHE A 49 -9.95 8.89 -21.04
N SER A 50 -10.23 8.34 -22.22
CA SER A 50 -10.86 7.02 -22.35
C SER A 50 -9.84 5.94 -22.02
N VAL A 51 -10.06 5.17 -20.96
CA VAL A 51 -9.10 4.18 -20.45
C VAL A 51 -9.72 2.79 -20.42
N ALA A 52 -9.01 1.79 -20.93
CA ALA A 52 -9.37 0.38 -20.80
C ALA A 52 -8.32 -0.37 -19.97
N VAL A 53 -8.74 -1.12 -18.95
CA VAL A 53 -7.88 -2.02 -18.16
C VAL A 53 -8.19 -3.46 -18.54
N LEU A 54 -7.17 -4.21 -18.94
CA LEU A 54 -7.26 -5.62 -19.31
C LEU A 54 -6.55 -6.47 -18.25
N GLU A 55 -7.30 -7.29 -17.52
CA GLU A 55 -6.80 -8.22 -16.52
C GLU A 55 -7.09 -9.66 -16.95
N ALA A 56 -6.08 -10.54 -16.83
CA ALA A 56 -6.15 -11.92 -17.29
C ALA A 56 -7.07 -12.81 -16.42
N GLY A 57 -7.33 -12.41 -15.17
CA GLY A 57 -8.26 -13.10 -14.27
C GLY A 57 -9.17 -12.15 -13.50
N PRO A 58 -9.66 -12.55 -12.32
CA PRO A 58 -10.28 -11.62 -11.38
C PRO A 58 -9.27 -10.63 -10.79
N ILE A 59 -9.68 -9.38 -10.59
CA ILE A 59 -8.87 -8.33 -9.96
C ILE A 59 -8.49 -8.74 -8.54
N GLY A 60 -7.19 -8.57 -8.25
CA GLY A 60 -6.61 -8.86 -6.94
C GLY A 60 -6.12 -10.30 -6.74
N THR A 61 -6.15 -11.15 -7.77
CA THR A 61 -5.58 -12.51 -7.70
C THR A 61 -4.04 -12.53 -7.65
N GLY A 62 -3.39 -11.47 -8.13
CA GLY A 62 -1.94 -11.25 -8.04
C GLY A 62 -1.47 -10.68 -6.70
N GLY A 63 -0.24 -10.14 -6.67
CA GLY A 63 0.38 -9.61 -5.45
C GLY A 63 -0.37 -8.43 -4.81
N SER A 64 -1.12 -7.66 -5.60
CA SER A 64 -1.85 -6.49 -5.09
C SER A 64 -3.00 -6.82 -4.15
N GLY A 65 -3.65 -7.99 -4.27
CA GLY A 65 -4.71 -8.43 -3.35
C GLY A 65 -4.22 -9.39 -2.26
N ARG A 66 -2.94 -9.76 -2.28
CA ARG A 66 -2.37 -10.85 -1.44
C ARG A 66 -1.14 -10.43 -0.63
N ASN A 67 -0.76 -9.16 -0.66
CA ASN A 67 0.33 -8.61 0.14
C ASN A 67 -0.07 -8.48 1.62
N GLY A 68 0.87 -8.14 2.49
CA GLY A 68 0.64 -8.03 3.95
C GLY A 68 -0.32 -6.93 4.40
N GLY A 69 -0.75 -6.03 3.51
CA GLY A 69 -1.67 -4.92 3.85
C GLY A 69 -1.00 -3.75 4.58
N HIS A 70 0.33 -3.74 4.70
CA HIS A 70 1.06 -2.65 5.36
C HIS A 70 0.96 -1.36 4.54
N VAL A 71 0.63 -0.26 5.24
CA VAL A 71 0.57 1.09 4.72
C VAL A 71 1.65 1.88 5.47
N CYS A 72 2.86 1.90 4.92
CA CYS A 72 4.01 2.48 5.59
C CYS A 72 4.67 3.58 4.77
N GLN A 73 5.19 4.58 5.46
CA GLN A 73 5.99 5.64 4.86
C GLN A 73 7.38 5.14 4.48
N GLY A 74 8.03 5.86 3.57
CA GLY A 74 9.39 5.58 3.13
C GLY A 74 9.47 4.40 2.17
N TRP A 75 10.56 3.63 2.28
CA TRP A 75 10.89 2.55 1.35
C TRP A 75 11.10 1.25 2.11
N SER A 76 11.07 0.12 1.39
CA SER A 76 11.30 -1.21 1.96
C SER A 76 12.72 -1.44 2.50
N SER A 77 13.60 -0.45 2.38
CA SER A 77 15.00 -0.50 2.86
C SER A 77 15.35 0.82 3.51
N ASP A 78 16.28 0.78 4.47
CA ASP A 78 16.76 1.97 5.17
C ASP A 78 17.17 3.05 4.17
N PHE A 79 16.61 4.25 4.36
CA PHE A 79 16.81 5.32 3.40
C PHE A 79 18.27 5.75 3.29
N ILE A 80 19.07 5.61 4.37
CA ILE A 80 20.53 5.80 4.34
C ILE A 80 21.22 4.94 3.27
N LYS A 81 20.74 3.72 3.02
CA LYS A 81 21.32 2.84 2.00
C LYS A 81 20.88 3.26 0.61
N ILE A 82 19.66 3.78 0.47
CA ILE A 82 19.12 4.29 -0.79
C ILE A 82 19.85 5.58 -1.19
N GLN A 83 19.95 6.57 -0.31
CA GLN A 83 20.59 7.86 -0.59
C GLN A 83 22.05 7.71 -1.05
N LYS A 84 22.78 6.70 -0.56
CA LYS A 84 24.18 6.44 -0.95
C LYS A 84 24.35 5.98 -2.40
N GLN A 85 23.26 5.55 -3.05
CA GLN A 85 23.25 5.07 -4.43
C GLN A 85 22.74 6.11 -5.42
N LEU A 86 22.32 7.27 -4.93
CA LEU A 86 21.67 8.32 -5.72
C LEU A 86 22.48 9.62 -5.66
N ALA A 87 22.30 10.48 -6.66
CA ALA A 87 22.73 11.87 -6.52
C ALA A 87 21.90 12.55 -5.42
N PRO A 88 22.42 13.57 -4.71
CA PRO A 88 21.70 14.21 -3.61
C PRO A 88 20.28 14.67 -3.96
N ALA A 89 20.08 15.29 -5.13
CA ALA A 89 18.76 15.72 -5.59
C ALA A 89 17.80 14.55 -5.85
N ASP A 90 18.30 13.43 -6.38
CA ASP A 90 17.49 12.22 -6.62
C ASP A 90 17.13 11.53 -5.30
N ALA A 91 18.01 11.61 -4.30
CA ALA A 91 17.71 11.15 -2.95
C ALA A 91 16.56 11.97 -2.36
N ASP A 92 16.60 13.30 -2.43
CA ASP A 92 15.51 14.13 -1.90
C ASP A 92 14.16 13.79 -2.57
N ILE A 93 14.15 13.59 -3.90
CA ILE A 93 12.94 13.14 -4.62
C ILE A 93 12.47 11.76 -4.13
N ALA A 94 13.40 10.82 -3.94
CA ALA A 94 13.05 9.49 -3.44
C ALA A 94 12.48 9.57 -2.02
N TRP A 95 13.04 10.40 -1.16
CA TRP A 95 12.52 10.63 0.18
C TRP A 95 11.07 11.12 0.12
N ASP A 96 10.83 12.21 -0.61
CA ASP A 96 9.51 12.83 -0.73
C ASP A 96 8.47 11.86 -1.31
N ALA A 97 8.86 11.06 -2.31
CA ALA A 97 7.98 10.04 -2.89
C ALA A 97 7.60 8.95 -1.88
N GLY A 98 8.54 8.51 -1.04
CA GLY A 98 8.27 7.55 0.03
C GLY A 98 7.36 8.13 1.11
N MET A 99 7.50 9.41 1.43
CA MET A 99 6.67 10.09 2.43
C MET A 99 5.26 10.45 1.93
N ALA A 100 5.09 10.66 0.62
CA ALA A 100 3.79 10.98 0.05
C ALA A 100 2.87 9.75 -0.11
N ALA A 101 3.40 8.53 0.03
CA ALA A 101 2.67 7.31 -0.28
C ALA A 101 1.47 7.07 0.64
N VAL A 102 1.64 7.20 1.97
CA VAL A 102 0.54 7.01 2.93
C VAL A 102 -0.48 8.14 2.83
N ASP A 103 -0.03 9.37 2.58
CA ASP A 103 -0.91 10.52 2.38
C ASP A 103 -1.83 10.28 1.18
N LEU A 104 -1.28 9.81 0.05
CA LEU A 104 -2.05 9.49 -1.14
C LEU A 104 -3.09 8.38 -0.88
N VAL A 105 -2.72 7.33 -0.15
CA VAL A 105 -3.65 6.25 0.22
C VAL A 105 -4.78 6.81 1.09
N THR A 106 -4.42 7.59 2.12
CA THR A 106 -5.38 8.18 3.06
C THR A 106 -6.34 9.15 2.37
N GLU A 107 -5.82 9.99 1.48
CA GLU A 107 -6.62 10.91 0.66
C GLU A 107 -7.61 10.14 -0.21
N ARG A 108 -7.15 9.09 -0.90
CA ARG A 108 -8.01 8.29 -1.78
C ARG A 108 -9.09 7.54 -1.01
N VAL A 109 -8.74 6.95 0.14
CA VAL A 109 -9.70 6.28 1.02
C VAL A 109 -10.80 7.26 1.41
N ARG A 110 -10.46 8.48 1.83
CA ARG A 110 -11.43 9.53 2.18
C ARG A 110 -12.24 10.02 0.97
N LYS A 111 -11.57 10.34 -0.14
CA LYS A 111 -12.17 10.93 -1.34
C LYS A 111 -13.21 10.01 -1.98
N TYR A 112 -12.96 8.70 -1.98
CA TYR A 112 -13.83 7.73 -2.65
C TYR A 112 -14.63 6.85 -1.69
N ASP A 113 -14.59 7.15 -0.38
CA ASP A 113 -15.28 6.42 0.68
C ASP A 113 -14.99 4.91 0.63
N ILE A 114 -13.71 4.56 0.66
CA ILE A 114 -13.25 3.17 0.53
C ILE A 114 -13.23 2.51 1.91
N ASP A 115 -14.17 1.61 2.15
CA ASP A 115 -14.18 0.75 3.33
C ASP A 115 -13.14 -0.38 3.20
N CYS A 116 -11.88 -0.09 3.54
CA CYS A 116 -10.77 -1.05 3.47
C CYS A 116 -10.14 -1.38 4.83
N ASP A 117 -10.85 -1.15 5.93
CA ASP A 117 -10.38 -1.42 7.29
C ASP A 117 -9.06 -0.68 7.64
N LEU A 118 -8.80 0.48 7.03
CA LEU A 118 -7.59 1.26 7.26
C LEU A 118 -7.46 1.65 8.74
N THR A 119 -6.40 1.18 9.38
CA THR A 119 -6.09 1.41 10.79
C THR A 119 -4.63 1.84 10.94
N PHE A 120 -4.38 2.89 11.73
CA PHE A 120 -3.03 3.40 12.01
C PHE A 120 -2.43 2.80 13.28
N GLY A 121 -1.10 2.71 13.29
CA GLY A 121 -0.28 2.07 14.30
C GLY A 121 0.56 0.96 13.69
N TYR A 122 1.88 1.07 13.84
CA TYR A 122 2.84 0.07 13.38
C TYR A 122 3.97 -0.06 14.40
N LEU A 123 4.41 -1.29 14.68
CA LEU A 123 5.52 -1.54 15.62
C LEU A 123 6.73 -2.11 14.89
N HIS A 124 7.84 -1.40 14.99
CA HIS A 124 9.15 -1.95 14.72
C HIS A 124 9.65 -2.61 16.01
N ALA A 125 9.45 -3.92 16.17
CA ALA A 125 9.75 -4.63 17.40
C ALA A 125 11.22 -5.10 17.47
N ALA A 126 11.88 -4.84 18.61
CA ALA A 126 13.27 -5.22 18.84
C ALA A 126 13.37 -6.50 19.67
N LEU A 127 14.03 -7.53 19.13
CA LEU A 127 14.29 -8.78 19.85
C LEU A 127 15.44 -8.66 20.86
N HIS A 128 16.46 -7.84 20.56
CA HIS A 128 17.66 -7.68 21.37
C HIS A 128 18.09 -6.21 21.42
N LYS A 129 18.96 -5.86 22.38
CA LYS A 129 19.43 -4.48 22.58
C LYS A 129 19.97 -3.84 21.30
N ARG A 130 20.75 -4.57 20.50
CA ARG A 130 21.26 -4.05 19.22
C ARG A 130 20.15 -3.56 18.29
N HIS A 131 19.00 -4.24 18.25
CA HIS A 131 17.88 -3.80 17.43
C HIS A 131 17.23 -2.53 18.00
N MET A 132 17.24 -2.32 19.33
CA MET A 132 16.81 -1.03 19.90
C MET A 132 17.76 0.09 19.48
N ASP A 133 19.08 -0.15 19.52
CA ASP A 133 20.06 0.85 19.07
C ASP A 133 19.85 1.22 17.58
N GLU A 134 19.57 0.22 16.72
CA GLU A 134 19.23 0.44 15.29
C GLU A 134 17.91 1.24 15.11
N LEU A 135 16.91 1.03 15.98
CA LEU A 135 15.66 1.79 15.95
C LEU A 135 15.83 3.22 16.44
N ASP A 136 16.69 3.45 17.43
CA ASP A 136 17.02 4.79 17.91
C ASP A 136 17.74 5.60 16.81
N GLU A 137 18.62 4.96 16.03
CA GLU A 137 19.26 5.54 14.85
C GLU A 137 18.23 5.89 13.75
N MET A 138 17.31 4.97 13.46
CA MET A 138 16.22 5.19 12.49
C MET A 138 15.33 6.36 12.91
N GLN A 139 14.92 6.41 14.18
CA GLN A 139 14.09 7.49 14.72
C GLN A 139 14.79 8.84 14.53
N ALA A 140 16.05 8.96 14.95
CA ALA A 140 16.80 10.20 14.84
C ALA A 140 16.96 10.68 13.37
N GLU A 141 17.20 9.76 12.43
CA GLU A 141 17.30 10.08 11.01
C GLU A 141 16.01 10.70 10.47
N TRP A 142 14.88 10.06 10.75
CA TRP A 142 13.57 10.46 10.22
C TRP A 142 13.07 11.74 10.88
N GLU A 143 13.27 11.89 12.19
CA GLU A 143 12.93 13.10 12.93
C GLU A 143 13.75 14.31 12.45
N ALA A 144 15.02 14.11 12.10
CA ALA A 144 15.87 15.16 11.50
C ALA A 144 15.33 15.64 10.14
N ARG A 145 14.54 14.83 9.44
CA ARG A 145 13.80 15.19 8.23
C ARG A 145 12.35 15.63 8.49
N GLY A 146 11.98 15.84 9.75
CA GLY A 146 10.68 16.37 10.15
C GLY A 146 9.58 15.32 10.36
N TYR A 147 9.89 14.03 10.32
CA TYR A 147 8.90 12.99 10.61
C TYR A 147 8.75 12.76 12.12
N GLN A 148 7.61 13.16 12.69
CA GLN A 148 7.40 13.24 14.15
C GLN A 148 6.34 12.23 14.65
N HIS A 149 6.22 11.08 13.99
CA HIS A 149 5.21 10.05 14.31
C HIS A 149 5.74 8.90 15.17
N PHE A 150 7.04 8.90 15.46
CA PHE A 150 7.68 7.87 16.24
C PHE A 150 7.55 8.08 17.75
N SER A 151 7.42 6.98 18.47
CA SER A 151 7.47 6.93 19.94
C SER A 151 8.20 5.68 20.38
N ARG A 152 9.29 5.85 21.11
CA ARG A 152 10.08 4.75 21.63
C ARG A 152 9.37 4.07 22.81
N LEU A 153 9.22 2.76 22.73
CA LEU A 153 8.66 1.91 23.78
C LEU A 153 9.79 1.09 24.42
N ASP A 154 10.18 1.46 25.64
CA ASP A 154 11.30 0.82 26.34
C ASP A 154 10.84 -0.25 27.32
N GLY A 155 11.47 -1.42 27.23
CA GLY A 155 11.19 -2.55 28.10
C GLY A 155 9.90 -3.28 27.75
N LYS A 156 9.75 -4.47 28.32
CA LYS A 156 8.66 -5.40 28.01
C LYS A 156 7.28 -4.84 28.38
N THR A 157 7.19 -4.18 29.54
CA THR A 157 5.93 -3.64 30.06
C THR A 157 5.36 -2.53 29.19
N ALA A 158 6.19 -1.82 28.42
CA ALA A 158 5.71 -0.82 27.46
C ALA A 158 5.05 -1.44 26.23
N LEU A 159 5.21 -2.76 26.02
CA LEU A 159 4.64 -3.50 24.90
C LEU A 159 3.36 -4.25 25.27
N ASP A 160 2.99 -4.33 26.55
CA ASP A 160 1.88 -5.16 27.03
C ASP A 160 0.54 -4.79 26.36
N ASP A 161 0.33 -3.49 26.08
CA ASP A 161 -0.87 -2.97 25.42
C ASP A 161 -0.87 -3.20 23.89
N HIS A 162 0.23 -3.69 23.32
CA HIS A 162 0.41 -3.81 21.87
C HIS A 162 0.71 -5.24 21.39
N ILE A 163 1.47 -6.03 22.15
CA ILE A 163 1.97 -7.34 21.74
C ILE A 163 1.76 -8.33 22.89
N GLY A 164 1.03 -9.42 22.63
CA GLY A 164 0.81 -10.51 23.58
C GLY A 164 2.01 -11.45 23.79
N SER A 165 3.26 -10.97 23.64
CA SER A 165 4.48 -11.77 23.66
C SER A 165 5.63 -11.07 24.40
N ASN A 166 6.29 -11.82 25.27
CA ASN A 166 7.45 -11.37 26.06
C ASN A 166 8.80 -11.52 25.34
N ALA A 167 8.79 -11.80 24.03
CA ALA A 167 10.00 -12.07 23.25
C ALA A 167 10.84 -10.81 22.95
N TYR A 168 10.19 -9.65 22.91
CA TYR A 168 10.81 -8.38 22.52
C TYR A 168 11.35 -7.63 23.74
N VAL A 169 12.41 -6.84 23.56
CA VAL A 169 13.02 -6.00 24.60
C VAL A 169 12.52 -4.55 24.57
N GLY A 170 11.84 -4.16 23.50
CA GLY A 170 11.29 -2.83 23.25
C GLY A 170 10.80 -2.73 21.81
N ALA A 171 10.31 -1.56 21.41
CA ALA A 171 9.91 -1.27 20.04
C ALA A 171 9.98 0.23 19.74
N LEU A 172 9.92 0.56 18.45
CA LEU A 172 9.58 1.90 17.97
C LEU A 172 8.16 1.86 17.42
N HIS A 173 7.26 2.63 18.05
CA HIS A 173 5.88 2.77 17.60
C HIS A 173 5.77 3.90 16.60
N ASP A 174 5.20 3.60 15.45
CA ASP A 174 4.95 4.55 14.37
C ASP A 174 3.45 4.75 14.18
N THR A 175 2.99 5.97 14.45
CA THR A 175 1.59 6.36 14.29
C THR A 175 1.24 6.85 12.87
N GLY A 176 2.25 7.08 12.02
CA GLY A 176 2.06 7.48 10.63
C GLY A 176 1.98 6.30 9.66
N CYS A 177 2.31 5.10 10.13
CA CYS A 177 2.13 3.84 9.40
C CYS A 177 0.90 3.07 9.91
N GLY A 178 0.46 2.08 9.15
CA GLY A 178 -0.73 1.31 9.49
C GLY A 178 -0.92 0.05 8.65
N HIS A 179 -2.15 -0.43 8.65
CA HIS A 179 -2.60 -1.61 7.95
C HIS A 179 -3.96 -1.37 7.32
N MET A 180 -4.23 -2.04 6.20
CA MET A 180 -5.55 -2.11 5.57
C MET A 180 -5.75 -3.48 4.93
N GLN A 181 -7.00 -3.80 4.62
CA GLN A 181 -7.35 -4.93 3.77
C GLN A 181 -7.04 -4.56 2.30
N PRO A 182 -5.96 -5.11 1.70
CA PRO A 182 -5.46 -4.64 0.41
C PRO A 182 -6.38 -4.96 -0.76
N LEU A 183 -7.13 -6.07 -0.69
CA LEU A 183 -8.10 -6.46 -1.70
C LEU A 183 -9.33 -5.54 -1.68
N LYS A 184 -9.84 -5.17 -0.49
CA LYS A 184 -10.91 -4.16 -0.38
C LYS A 184 -10.46 -2.82 -0.93
N TYR A 185 -9.24 -2.37 -0.59
CA TYR A 185 -8.69 -1.12 -1.12
C TYR A 185 -8.58 -1.14 -2.65
N LEU A 186 -8.02 -2.21 -3.23
CA LEU A 186 -7.91 -2.37 -4.69
C LEU A 186 -9.28 -2.30 -5.38
N HIS A 187 -10.29 -2.99 -4.83
CA HIS A 187 -11.65 -2.96 -5.38
C HIS A 187 -12.32 -1.58 -5.19
N GLY A 188 -12.05 -0.88 -4.09
CA GLY A 188 -12.49 0.50 -3.89
C GLY A 188 -11.92 1.45 -4.95
N LEU A 189 -10.62 1.32 -5.26
CA LEU A 189 -10.00 2.08 -6.35
C LEU A 189 -10.56 1.70 -7.72
N ALA A 190 -10.81 0.41 -7.98
CA ALA A 190 -11.39 -0.05 -9.25
C ALA A 190 -12.82 0.50 -9.44
N ALA A 191 -13.61 0.54 -8.37
CA ALA A 191 -14.92 1.18 -8.37
C ALA A 191 -14.83 2.69 -8.63
N ALA A 192 -13.86 3.38 -8.00
CA ALA A 192 -13.61 4.79 -8.25
C ALA A 192 -13.20 5.06 -9.71
N ALA A 193 -12.29 4.23 -10.27
CA ALA A 193 -11.85 4.35 -11.66
C ALA A 193 -13.02 4.15 -12.63
N THR A 194 -13.89 3.17 -12.37
CA THR A 194 -15.09 2.92 -13.17
C THR A 194 -16.04 4.11 -13.12
N ARG A 195 -16.26 4.71 -11.94
CA ARG A 195 -17.07 5.94 -11.80
C ARG A 195 -16.47 7.13 -12.54
N ALA A 196 -15.14 7.21 -12.63
CA ALA A 196 -14.43 8.23 -13.39
C ALA A 196 -14.44 7.97 -14.91
N GLY A 197 -14.95 6.83 -15.37
CA GLY A 197 -15.11 6.50 -16.80
C GLY A 197 -14.13 5.45 -17.33
N ALA A 198 -13.26 4.88 -16.49
CA ALA A 198 -12.43 3.75 -16.91
C ALA A 198 -13.28 2.50 -17.18
N GLN A 199 -12.97 1.78 -18.25
CA GLN A 199 -13.54 0.47 -18.54
C GLN A 199 -12.59 -0.59 -18.01
N ILE A 200 -13.09 -1.50 -17.19
CA ILE A 200 -12.27 -2.55 -16.59
C ILE A 200 -12.81 -3.89 -17.08
N PHE A 201 -11.91 -4.71 -17.62
CA PHE A 201 -12.22 -6.03 -18.15
C PHE A 201 -11.42 -7.11 -17.42
N GLU A 202 -12.14 -8.06 -16.81
CA GLU A 202 -11.56 -9.26 -16.21
C GLU A 202 -11.57 -10.42 -17.19
N ASP A 203 -10.81 -11.48 -16.88
CA ASP A 203 -10.73 -12.69 -17.70
C ASP A 203 -10.38 -12.39 -19.19
N SER A 204 -9.60 -11.33 -19.41
CA SER A 204 -9.27 -10.73 -20.72
C SER A 204 -7.74 -10.65 -20.89
N PRO A 205 -7.05 -11.78 -21.09
CA PRO A 205 -5.60 -11.81 -21.23
C PRO A 205 -5.12 -11.14 -22.53
N VAL A 206 -4.01 -10.41 -22.45
CA VAL A 206 -3.33 -9.84 -23.62
C VAL A 206 -2.36 -10.90 -24.17
N GLN A 207 -2.43 -11.15 -25.48
CA GLN A 207 -1.64 -12.16 -26.19
C GLN A 207 -0.41 -11.58 -26.90
#